data_AF-A0A7K2WIX9-F1
#
_entry.id   AF-A0A7K2WIX9-F1
#
_cell.length_a   1.000
_cell.length_b   1.000
_cell.length_c   1.000
_cell.angle_alpha   90.00
_cell.angle_beta   90.00
_cell.angle_gamma   90.00
#
_symmetry.space_group_name_H-M   'P 1'
#
loop_
_entity.id
_entity.type
_entity.pdbx_description
1 polymer ?
#
loop_
_entity_poly.entity_id
_entity_poly.type
_entity_poly.pdbx_seq_one_letter_code
_entity_poly.pdbx_strand_id
1 'polypeptide(L)'
;MSLSRTHLAAAPLIAAALVAAVPPVSYAEAARPAPYTLPRPATTPCGEERDPGWSPAATRLPDPADSHHAYSGNGYLGTRVPPLGAGYDERGGATGWPLFTPRYDGAFAAGLYAHEPATTADRQVLAALPSWTTLDVRIGGETLGPESRISRYRQSVLLRCGVVRTALRWTTADGRVTDLTYEILTDRSDPHAGAVRLRLTPRWSGEAHLSPGLDWRGARRLTRTGGETGGAGTARGTETAGSTGTAGGTETFRTLGTDTAGAVATTLRP
;
A
#
# COMPACT_ATOMS: atom_id res chain seq x y z
N MET A 1 -2.63 67.74 -65.43
CA MET A 1 -2.66 67.21 -64.05
C MET A 1 -3.71 66.10 -64.00
N SER A 2 -3.28 64.85 -63.97
CA SER A 2 -4.14 63.73 -63.57
C SER A 2 -3.22 62.59 -63.15
N LEU A 3 -3.20 62.31 -61.85
CA LEU A 3 -2.44 61.24 -61.24
C LEU A 3 -3.40 60.10 -60.88
N SER A 4 -3.01 58.91 -61.33
CA SER A 4 -3.10 57.63 -60.64
C SER A 4 -4.47 57.03 -60.34
N ARG A 5 -4.62 55.75 -60.71
CA ARG A 5 -4.77 54.66 -59.73
C ARG A 5 -4.51 53.31 -60.41
N THR A 6 -3.31 52.80 -60.26
CA THR A 6 -2.97 51.40 -60.52
C THR A 6 -3.45 50.55 -59.34
N HIS A 7 -4.33 49.59 -59.61
CA HIS A 7 -4.79 48.63 -58.62
C HIS A 7 -3.75 47.51 -58.46
N LEU A 8 -3.05 47.51 -57.32
CA LEU A 8 -2.24 46.38 -56.87
C LEU A 8 -3.17 45.35 -56.22
N ALA A 9 -3.27 44.16 -56.83
CA ALA A 9 -3.92 43.00 -56.24
C ALA A 9 -3.01 42.43 -55.15
N ALA A 10 -3.40 42.59 -53.88
CA ALA A 10 -2.74 41.97 -52.75
C ALA A 10 -3.30 40.56 -52.52
N ALA A 11 -2.48 39.53 -52.76
CA ALA A 11 -2.78 38.17 -52.35
C ALA A 11 -2.43 38.01 -50.85
N PRO A 12 -3.30 37.43 -50.01
CA PRO A 12 -2.97 37.17 -48.61
C PRO A 12 -2.05 35.95 -48.52
N LEU A 13 -0.81 36.16 -48.10
CA LEU A 13 0.10 35.10 -47.66
C LEU A 13 -0.34 34.63 -46.26
N ILE A 14 -0.98 33.47 -46.18
CA ILE A 14 -1.23 32.78 -44.92
C ILE A 14 0.08 32.10 -44.50
N ALA A 15 0.79 32.70 -43.54
CA ALA A 15 1.93 32.08 -42.89
C ALA A 15 1.42 31.08 -41.83
N ALA A 16 1.40 29.80 -42.18
CA ALA A 16 1.19 28.73 -41.20
C ALA A 16 2.50 28.52 -40.41
N ALA A 17 2.56 29.06 -39.20
CA ALA A 17 3.62 28.73 -38.26
C ALA A 17 3.37 27.32 -37.70
N LEU A 18 4.11 26.34 -38.21
CA LEU A 18 4.19 25.00 -37.64
C LEU A 18 4.99 25.08 -36.34
N VAL A 19 4.31 25.26 -35.21
CA VAL A 19 4.91 25.02 -33.90
C VAL A 19 5.04 23.51 -33.75
N ALA A 20 6.22 22.99 -34.04
CA ALA A 20 6.58 21.63 -33.65
C ALA A 20 6.59 21.58 -32.11
N ALA A 21 5.51 21.06 -31.53
CA ALA A 21 5.50 20.70 -30.12
C ALA A 21 6.55 19.60 -29.95
N VAL A 22 7.69 19.95 -29.37
CA VAL A 22 8.69 18.95 -28.95
C VAL A 22 8.01 18.13 -27.85
N PRO A 23 7.74 16.83 -28.06
CA PRO A 23 7.17 16.01 -27.00
C PRO A 23 8.15 16.01 -25.81
N PRO A 24 7.66 16.01 -24.56
CA PRO A 24 8.54 15.83 -23.41
C PRO A 24 9.34 14.55 -23.61
N VAL A 25 10.65 14.62 -23.39
CA VAL A 25 11.53 13.46 -23.47
C VAL A 25 11.10 12.48 -22.39
N SER A 26 10.45 11.38 -22.78
CA SER A 26 10.18 10.25 -21.90
C SER A 26 11.52 9.65 -21.46
N TYR A 27 11.91 9.86 -20.21
CA TYR A 27 13.03 9.15 -19.59
C TYR A 27 12.76 7.64 -19.39
N ALA A 28 11.54 7.18 -19.70
CA ALA A 28 11.16 5.77 -19.66
C ALA A 28 11.83 4.92 -20.75
N GLU A 29 12.44 5.54 -21.76
CA GLU A 29 13.08 4.85 -22.88
C GLU A 29 14.58 5.18 -22.99
N ALA A 30 15.24 5.42 -21.86
CA ALA A 30 16.68 5.22 -21.78
C ALA A 30 16.93 3.70 -21.81
N ALA A 31 17.48 3.24 -22.93
CA ALA A 31 18.00 1.90 -23.21
C ALA A 31 17.97 0.91 -22.03
N ARG A 32 17.26 -0.22 -22.18
CA ARG A 32 17.37 -1.37 -21.27
C ARG A 32 18.85 -1.63 -20.99
N PRO A 33 19.36 -1.39 -19.77
CA PRO A 33 20.72 -1.76 -19.47
C PRO A 33 20.83 -3.28 -19.60
N ALA A 34 21.96 -3.77 -20.11
CA ALA A 34 22.32 -5.19 -20.04
C ALA A 34 22.02 -5.72 -18.63
N PRO A 35 21.60 -7.00 -18.46
CA PRO A 35 21.18 -7.52 -17.17
C PRO A 35 22.22 -7.18 -16.10
N TYR A 36 21.89 -6.18 -15.29
CA TYR A 36 22.74 -5.75 -14.20
C TYR A 36 22.70 -6.92 -13.24
N THR A 37 23.80 -7.69 -13.18
CA THR A 37 23.96 -8.67 -12.12
C THR A 37 24.18 -7.84 -10.87
N LEU A 38 23.08 -7.48 -10.20
CA LEU A 38 23.16 -6.78 -8.93
C LEU A 38 24.04 -7.64 -8.03
N PRO A 39 25.13 -7.10 -7.46
CA PRO A 39 25.83 -7.83 -6.41
C PRO A 39 24.78 -8.17 -5.37
N ARG A 40 24.65 -9.47 -5.06
CA ARG A 40 23.73 -9.97 -4.03
C ARG A 40 23.91 -9.05 -2.83
N PRO A 41 22.88 -8.26 -2.44
CA PRO A 41 23.04 -7.36 -1.32
C PRO A 41 23.55 -8.21 -0.17
N ALA A 42 24.62 -7.74 0.48
CA ALA A 42 25.08 -8.37 1.70
C ALA A 42 23.82 -8.58 2.55
N THR A 43 23.50 -9.83 2.86
CA THR A 43 22.38 -10.18 3.73
C THR A 43 22.78 -9.79 5.14
N THR A 44 23.00 -8.49 5.37
CA THR A 44 22.82 -7.93 6.69
C THR A 44 21.34 -8.11 6.95
N PRO A 45 20.95 -8.98 7.91
CA PRO A 45 19.56 -9.06 8.32
C PRO A 45 19.11 -7.63 8.58
N CYS A 46 17.94 -7.24 8.05
CA CYS A 46 17.40 -5.93 8.34
C CYS A 46 17.42 -5.72 9.84
N GLY A 47 18.19 -4.69 10.22
CA GLY A 47 18.94 -4.64 11.47
C GLY A 47 18.10 -5.03 12.67
N GLU A 48 18.71 -5.81 13.55
CA GLU A 48 18.21 -5.94 14.91
C GLU A 48 17.94 -4.54 15.48
N GLU A 49 16.90 -4.41 16.32
CA GLU A 49 16.44 -3.16 16.96
C GLU A 49 17.43 -2.64 18.03
N ARG A 50 18.73 -2.77 17.75
CA ARG A 50 19.84 -2.47 18.68
C ARG A 50 20.18 -0.99 18.74
N ASP A 51 19.78 -0.22 17.73
CA ASP A 51 20.07 1.21 17.64
C ASP A 51 18.76 2.01 17.68
N PRO A 52 18.36 2.52 18.87
CA PRO A 52 17.14 3.29 19.03
C PRO A 52 17.03 4.51 18.12
N GLY A 53 18.15 5.09 17.69
CA GLY A 53 18.17 6.22 16.74
C GLY A 53 17.76 5.83 15.32
N TRP A 54 17.90 4.54 14.96
CA TRP A 54 17.53 3.98 13.66
C TRP A 54 16.34 3.03 13.71
N SER A 55 15.80 2.79 14.91
CA SER A 55 14.61 1.97 15.13
C SER A 55 13.69 2.60 16.19
N PRO A 56 13.11 3.79 15.92
CA PRO A 56 12.09 4.36 16.80
C PRO A 56 10.94 3.36 16.95
N ALA A 57 10.42 3.24 18.18
CA ALA A 57 9.44 2.22 18.50
C ALA A 57 8.41 2.67 19.53
N ALA A 58 7.18 2.20 19.35
CA ALA A 58 6.11 2.23 20.34
C ALA A 58 6.07 0.88 21.07
N THR A 59 6.03 0.88 22.41
CA THR A 59 5.98 -0.33 23.25
C THR A 59 4.61 -0.57 23.90
N ARG A 60 3.64 0.27 23.58
CA ARG A 60 2.24 0.13 23.98
C ARG A 60 1.36 0.33 22.76
N LEU A 61 0.22 -0.37 22.73
CA LEU A 61 -0.81 -0.07 21.75
C LEU A 61 -1.20 1.40 21.90
N PRO A 62 -1.26 2.17 20.80
CA PRO A 62 -1.65 3.55 20.85
C PRO A 62 -3.13 3.68 21.22
N ASP A 63 -3.50 4.85 21.74
CA ASP A 63 -4.90 5.23 21.90
C ASP A 63 -5.59 5.20 20.53
N PRO A 64 -6.84 4.71 20.40
CA PRO A 64 -7.57 4.73 19.13
C PRO A 64 -7.72 6.12 18.48
N ALA A 65 -7.56 7.20 19.23
CA ALA A 65 -7.54 8.57 18.74
C ALA A 65 -6.15 9.03 18.25
N ASP A 66 -5.08 8.27 18.51
CA ASP A 66 -3.74 8.62 18.05
C ASP A 66 -3.67 8.54 16.53
N SER A 67 -3.12 9.61 15.95
CA SER A 67 -2.99 9.76 14.51
C SER A 67 -1.59 9.38 14.00
N HIS A 68 -0.63 9.07 14.88
CA HIS A 68 0.77 8.88 14.50
C HIS A 68 1.15 7.41 14.23
N HIS A 69 0.36 6.73 13.40
CA HIS A 69 0.71 5.37 12.97
C HIS A 69 1.95 5.34 12.07
N ALA A 70 2.72 4.26 12.18
CA ALA A 70 3.86 4.00 11.32
C ALA A 70 3.44 3.89 9.84
N TYR A 71 4.40 4.05 8.93
CA TYR A 71 4.19 3.87 7.51
C TYR A 71 5.42 3.27 6.83
N SER A 72 5.21 2.64 5.68
CA SER A 72 6.26 2.29 4.74
C SER A 72 5.96 2.94 3.39
N GLY A 73 7.00 3.42 2.71
CA GLY A 73 6.86 4.01 1.37
C GLY A 73 8.16 3.99 0.58
N ASN A 74 8.04 3.78 -0.72
CA ASN A 74 9.17 3.75 -1.66
C ASN A 74 9.17 4.95 -2.64
N GLY A 75 8.25 5.91 -2.47
CA GLY A 75 8.08 7.08 -3.34
C GLY A 75 7.01 6.91 -4.41
N TYR A 76 6.68 5.67 -4.79
CA TYR A 76 5.52 5.34 -5.62
C TYR A 76 4.39 4.74 -4.77
N LEU A 77 4.64 3.57 -4.17
CA LEU A 77 3.72 2.90 -3.27
C LEU A 77 3.97 3.34 -1.82
N GLY A 78 2.90 3.62 -1.10
CA GLY A 78 2.94 3.92 0.33
C GLY A 78 1.77 3.27 1.06
N THR A 79 1.99 2.86 2.30
CA THR A 79 0.93 2.40 3.19
C THR A 79 1.19 2.89 4.60
N ARG A 80 0.13 3.33 5.27
CA ARG A 80 0.14 3.38 6.73
C ARG A 80 0.00 1.95 7.26
N VAL A 81 0.65 1.67 8.39
CA VAL A 81 0.67 0.35 9.01
C VAL A 81 -0.11 0.44 10.33
N PRO A 82 -1.26 -0.24 10.45
CA PRO A 82 -2.05 -0.22 11.67
C PRO A 82 -1.27 -0.67 12.91
N PRO A 83 -1.75 -0.33 14.12
CA PRO A 83 -1.13 -0.79 15.35
C PRO A 83 -0.96 -2.31 15.43
N LEU A 84 -1.91 -3.09 14.91
CA LEU A 84 -1.82 -4.56 14.90
C LEU A 84 -0.85 -5.12 13.83
N GLY A 85 -0.26 -4.24 13.01
CA GLY A 85 0.86 -4.54 12.12
C GLY A 85 0.51 -4.86 10.68
N ALA A 86 -0.77 -5.08 10.35
CA ALA A 86 -1.24 -5.41 9.03
C ALA A 86 -2.73 -5.04 8.89
N GLY A 87 -3.20 -4.93 7.64
CA GLY A 87 -4.61 -4.71 7.32
C GLY A 87 -5.04 -3.25 7.31
N TYR A 88 -6.28 -3.02 7.74
CA TYR A 88 -6.96 -1.73 7.69
C TYR A 88 -7.40 -1.29 9.08
N ASP A 89 -7.26 0.00 9.36
CA ASP A 89 -7.77 0.64 10.55
C ASP A 89 -8.40 1.99 10.19
N GLU A 90 -9.58 2.27 10.74
CA GLU A 90 -10.29 3.55 10.63
C GLU A 90 -10.61 4.15 12.01
N ARG A 91 -9.95 3.64 13.05
CA ARG A 91 -10.08 4.22 14.38
C ARG A 91 -9.34 5.56 14.38
N GLY A 92 -10.09 6.62 14.62
CA GLY A 92 -9.58 7.99 14.64
C GLY A 92 -10.67 9.03 14.40
N GLY A 93 -10.31 10.30 14.59
CA GLY A 93 -11.19 11.42 14.25
C GLY A 93 -11.31 11.66 12.74
N ALA A 94 -11.97 12.75 12.36
CA ALA A 94 -12.01 13.18 10.96
C ALA A 94 -10.62 13.65 10.47
N THR A 95 -10.35 13.43 9.19
CA THR A 95 -9.25 14.06 8.45
C THR A 95 -9.49 15.58 8.36
N GLY A 96 -8.41 16.33 8.17
CA GLY A 96 -8.49 17.78 7.98
C GLY A 96 -9.00 18.17 6.59
N TRP A 97 -8.96 19.49 6.32
CA TRP A 97 -9.17 20.02 4.99
C TRP A 97 -8.23 19.32 3.96
N PRO A 98 -8.69 19.00 2.75
CA PRO A 98 -10.01 19.34 2.19
C PRO A 98 -11.07 18.24 2.37
N LEU A 99 -10.71 17.07 2.89
CA LEU A 99 -11.54 15.88 2.74
C LEU A 99 -12.57 15.68 3.85
N PHE A 100 -12.23 16.01 5.10
CA PHE A 100 -13.14 15.86 6.26
C PHE A 100 -13.78 14.46 6.40
N THR A 101 -13.17 13.42 5.83
CA THR A 101 -13.60 12.02 5.94
C THR A 101 -13.05 11.37 7.19
N PRO A 102 -13.57 10.22 7.67
CA PRO A 102 -12.90 9.44 8.71
C PRO A 102 -11.41 9.23 8.41
N ARG A 103 -10.57 9.30 9.44
CA ARG A 103 -9.16 8.95 9.34
C ARG A 103 -9.02 7.44 9.21
N TYR A 104 -8.17 7.02 8.28
CA TYR A 104 -7.88 5.61 8.09
C TYR A 104 -6.41 5.40 7.71
N ASP A 105 -5.94 4.17 7.91
CA ASP A 105 -4.65 3.70 7.43
C ASP A 105 -4.77 3.25 5.97
N GLY A 106 -4.63 4.24 5.08
CA GLY A 106 -4.71 4.04 3.65
C GLY A 106 -3.41 3.57 3.00
N ALA A 107 -3.58 2.94 1.83
CA ALA A 107 -2.53 2.65 0.87
C ALA A 107 -2.69 3.56 -0.36
N PHE A 108 -1.58 4.06 -0.89
CA PHE A 108 -1.55 5.07 -1.94
C PHE A 108 -0.51 4.74 -3.00
N ALA A 109 -0.81 5.13 -4.24
CA ALA A 109 0.15 5.14 -5.34
C ALA A 109 0.34 6.57 -5.83
N ALA A 110 1.59 6.99 -6.02
CA ALA A 110 1.91 8.28 -6.60
C ALA A 110 1.28 8.42 -7.99
N GLY A 111 0.68 9.57 -8.28
CA GLY A 111 -0.01 9.81 -9.55
C GLY A 111 -1.45 9.29 -9.60
N LEU A 112 -1.94 8.58 -8.59
CA LEU A 112 -3.32 8.09 -8.57
C LEU A 112 -4.28 9.12 -7.94
N TYR A 113 -5.02 9.81 -8.81
CA TYR A 113 -5.97 10.85 -8.42
C TYR A 113 -7.38 10.55 -8.93
N ALA A 114 -8.37 11.07 -8.22
CA ALA A 114 -9.79 10.96 -8.54
C ALA A 114 -10.51 12.27 -8.18
N HIS A 115 -11.65 12.51 -8.82
CA HIS A 115 -12.53 13.63 -8.51
C HIS A 115 -13.23 13.44 -7.15
N GLU A 116 -13.36 14.52 -6.38
CA GLU A 116 -14.09 14.55 -5.10
C GLU A 116 -15.12 15.70 -5.10
N PRO A 117 -16.32 15.49 -5.68
CA PRO A 117 -17.34 16.52 -5.78
C PRO A 117 -17.91 16.91 -4.41
N ALA A 118 -17.93 15.99 -3.44
CA ALA A 118 -18.63 16.21 -2.17
C ALA A 118 -17.95 17.24 -1.27
N THR A 119 -16.61 17.30 -1.27
CA THR A 119 -15.86 18.10 -0.30
C THR A 119 -14.85 19.07 -0.92
N THR A 120 -14.57 18.97 -2.22
CA THR A 120 -13.48 19.76 -2.85
C THR A 120 -13.90 20.65 -4.02
N ALA A 121 -15.20 20.85 -4.22
CA ALA A 121 -15.76 21.46 -5.44
C ALA A 121 -15.25 20.76 -6.70
N ASP A 122 -15.29 19.42 -6.65
CA ASP A 122 -14.94 18.52 -7.75
C ASP A 122 -13.49 18.63 -8.24
N ARG A 123 -12.56 19.01 -7.35
CA ARG A 123 -11.13 18.94 -7.63
C ARG A 123 -10.63 17.50 -7.54
N GLN A 124 -9.50 17.25 -8.21
CA GLN A 124 -8.80 15.98 -8.09
C GLN A 124 -8.02 15.91 -6.77
N VAL A 125 -8.18 14.80 -6.07
CA VAL A 125 -7.49 14.47 -4.81
C VAL A 125 -6.96 13.05 -4.88
N LEU A 126 -6.09 12.68 -3.93
CA LEU A 126 -5.54 11.33 -3.85
C LEU A 126 -6.65 10.29 -3.73
N ALA A 127 -6.59 9.27 -4.58
CA ALA A 127 -7.35 8.04 -4.41
C ALA A 127 -6.54 7.05 -3.55
N ALA A 128 -7.23 6.24 -2.76
CA ALA A 128 -6.60 5.21 -1.94
C ALA A 128 -6.88 3.83 -2.51
N LEU A 129 -5.83 3.02 -2.62
CA LEU A 129 -5.90 1.60 -2.96
C LEU A 129 -6.60 0.82 -1.84
N PRO A 130 -7.21 -0.35 -2.14
CA PRO A 130 -7.58 -1.29 -1.09
C PRO A 130 -6.35 -1.65 -0.24
N SER A 131 -6.55 -1.92 1.05
CA SER A 131 -5.44 -2.25 1.94
C SER A 131 -4.85 -3.60 1.53
N TRP A 132 -3.66 -3.54 0.93
CA TRP A 132 -2.92 -4.70 0.41
C TRP A 132 -2.10 -5.42 1.48
N THR A 133 -1.99 -4.84 2.67
CA THR A 133 -1.26 -5.43 3.79
C THR A 133 -2.09 -6.47 4.56
N THR A 134 -3.35 -6.70 4.18
CA THR A 134 -4.27 -7.59 4.91
C THR A 134 -3.78 -9.05 4.88
N LEU A 135 -3.48 -9.56 6.07
CA LEU A 135 -3.16 -10.95 6.33
C LEU A 135 -3.72 -11.32 7.71
N ASP A 136 -4.98 -11.76 7.71
CA ASP A 136 -5.72 -12.04 8.93
C ASP A 136 -5.31 -13.39 9.52
N VAL A 137 -5.22 -13.42 10.85
CA VAL A 137 -4.92 -14.63 11.61
C VAL A 137 -6.14 -15.01 12.42
N ARG A 138 -6.69 -16.19 12.15
CA ARG A 138 -7.77 -16.78 12.94
C ARG A 138 -7.29 -18.04 13.64
N ILE A 139 -7.52 -18.11 14.95
CA ILE A 139 -7.11 -19.21 15.83
C ILE A 139 -8.37 -19.75 16.51
N GLY A 140 -8.84 -20.92 16.07
CA GLY A 140 -10.16 -21.46 16.41
C GLY A 140 -11.29 -20.49 16.09
N GLY A 141 -12.06 -20.06 17.09
CA GLY A 141 -13.23 -19.18 16.91
C GLY A 141 -12.94 -17.68 16.89
N GLU A 142 -11.69 -17.24 17.13
CA GLU A 142 -11.35 -15.82 17.23
C GLU A 142 -10.38 -15.40 16.11
N THR A 143 -10.63 -14.23 15.53
CA THR A 143 -9.73 -13.54 14.60
C THR A 143 -9.04 -12.41 15.35
N LEU A 144 -7.72 -12.26 15.14
CA LEU A 144 -6.96 -11.15 15.70
C LEU A 144 -7.57 -9.82 15.26
N GLY A 145 -7.84 -8.92 16.21
CA GLY A 145 -8.45 -7.64 15.91
C GLY A 145 -8.31 -6.61 17.04
N PRO A 146 -8.95 -5.44 16.86
CA PRO A 146 -8.95 -4.31 17.81
C PRO A 146 -9.15 -4.68 19.27
N GLU A 147 -10.08 -5.59 19.53
CA GLU A 147 -10.52 -6.00 20.88
C GLU A 147 -9.75 -7.21 21.42
N SER A 148 -8.77 -7.72 20.66
CA SER A 148 -7.98 -8.87 21.08
C SER A 148 -7.13 -8.55 22.31
N ARG A 149 -6.94 -9.55 23.17
CA ARG A 149 -6.06 -9.43 24.34
C ARG A 149 -4.60 -9.48 23.92
N ILE A 150 -3.97 -8.31 23.85
CA ILE A 150 -2.60 -8.14 23.43
C ILE A 150 -1.67 -7.82 24.60
N SER A 151 -0.49 -8.44 24.59
CA SER A 151 0.62 -8.15 25.51
C SER A 151 1.95 -8.15 24.75
N ARG A 152 3.06 -7.75 25.40
CA ARG A 152 4.41 -7.71 24.81
C ARG A 152 4.46 -6.97 23.46
N TYR A 153 3.66 -5.91 23.33
CA TYR A 153 3.57 -5.13 22.12
C TYR A 153 4.85 -4.33 21.87
N ARG A 154 5.31 -4.33 20.62
CA ARG A 154 6.32 -3.41 20.10
C ARG A 154 6.09 -3.19 18.62
N GLN A 155 5.96 -1.94 18.19
CA GLN A 155 6.00 -1.57 16.77
C GLN A 155 7.19 -0.66 16.53
N SER A 156 8.06 -1.05 15.59
CA SER A 156 9.33 -0.39 15.29
C SER A 156 9.39 -0.01 13.82
N VAL A 157 9.97 1.15 13.51
CA VAL A 157 10.32 1.51 12.13
C VAL A 157 11.82 1.32 11.95
N LEU A 158 12.24 0.29 11.22
CA LEU A 158 13.65 0.01 10.92
C LEU A 158 14.11 0.91 9.77
N LEU A 159 14.55 2.12 10.09
CA LEU A 159 14.81 3.20 9.13
C LEU A 159 15.87 2.85 8.08
N ARG A 160 16.87 2.02 8.44
CA ARG A 160 17.91 1.57 7.50
C ARG A 160 17.36 0.67 6.38
N CYS A 161 16.25 -0.02 6.64
CA CYS A 161 15.63 -0.96 5.71
C CYS A 161 14.26 -0.52 5.16
N GLY A 162 13.63 0.49 5.76
CA GLY A 162 12.26 0.86 5.40
C GLY A 162 11.20 -0.16 5.80
N VAL A 163 11.49 -0.99 6.81
CA VAL A 163 10.61 -2.04 7.31
C VAL A 163 9.89 -1.55 8.57
N VAL A 164 8.56 -1.67 8.60
CA VAL A 164 7.79 -1.54 9.84
C VAL A 164 7.60 -2.93 10.43
N ARG A 165 8.06 -3.13 11.65
CA ARG A 165 7.96 -4.41 12.37
C ARG A 165 7.02 -4.27 13.55
N THR A 166 5.99 -5.10 13.62
CA THR A 166 5.06 -5.17 14.75
C THR A 166 5.16 -6.55 15.40
N ALA A 167 5.64 -6.60 16.63
CA ALA A 167 5.69 -7.80 17.45
C ALA A 167 4.66 -7.70 18.59
N LEU A 168 3.89 -8.77 18.79
CA LEU A 168 2.89 -8.82 19.85
C LEU A 168 2.64 -10.26 20.31
N ARG A 169 2.09 -10.40 21.52
CA ARG A 169 1.56 -11.66 22.04
C ARG A 169 0.05 -11.56 22.17
N TRP A 170 -0.66 -12.43 21.47
CA TRP A 170 -2.11 -12.53 21.50
C TRP A 170 -2.55 -13.72 22.34
N THR A 171 -3.55 -13.50 23.20
CA THR A 171 -4.23 -14.56 23.96
C THR A 171 -5.72 -14.60 23.56
N THR A 172 -6.12 -15.61 22.80
CA THR A 172 -7.51 -15.82 22.38
C THR A 172 -8.43 -16.07 23.57
N ALA A 173 -9.74 -15.92 23.37
CA ALA A 173 -10.84 -16.09 24.32
C ALA A 173 -10.75 -17.43 25.07
N ASP A 174 -10.43 -18.50 24.34
CA ASP A 174 -10.24 -19.87 24.85
C ASP A 174 -8.85 -20.14 25.45
N GLY A 175 -8.00 -19.11 25.58
CA GLY A 175 -6.73 -19.17 26.32
C GLY A 175 -5.50 -19.55 25.50
N ARG A 176 -5.59 -19.71 24.17
CA ARG A 176 -4.43 -20.01 23.34
C ARG A 176 -3.53 -18.78 23.19
N VAL A 177 -2.24 -18.96 23.49
CA VAL A 177 -1.24 -17.89 23.45
C VAL A 177 -0.37 -18.04 22.20
N THR A 178 -0.25 -16.96 21.43
CA THR A 178 0.53 -16.93 20.19
C THR A 178 1.40 -15.68 20.13
N ASP A 179 2.70 -15.86 19.90
CA ASP A 179 3.61 -14.75 19.59
C ASP A 179 3.54 -14.49 18.07
N LEU A 180 3.22 -13.26 17.67
CA LEU A 180 3.12 -12.82 16.27
C LEU A 180 4.16 -11.75 15.97
N THR A 181 4.74 -11.79 14.78
CA THR A 181 5.58 -10.71 14.24
C THR A 181 5.19 -10.46 12.79
N TYR A 182 4.66 -9.26 12.54
CA TYR A 182 4.45 -8.72 11.20
C TYR A 182 5.62 -7.85 10.80
N GLU A 183 6.02 -7.93 9.54
CA GLU A 183 6.91 -6.97 8.90
C GLU A 183 6.32 -6.53 7.58
N ILE A 184 6.24 -5.21 7.40
CA ILE A 184 5.70 -4.56 6.21
C ILE A 184 6.81 -3.75 5.56
N LEU A 185 6.95 -3.91 4.24
CA LEU A 185 7.81 -3.06 3.43
C LEU A 185 7.15 -2.72 2.09
N THR A 186 7.61 -1.61 1.54
CA THR A 186 7.42 -1.22 0.13
C THR A 186 8.79 -1.32 -0.52
N ASP A 187 8.91 -2.10 -1.60
CA ASP A 187 10.22 -2.42 -2.19
C ASP A 187 10.76 -1.18 -2.94
N ARG A 188 12.01 -0.81 -2.68
CA ARG A 188 12.66 0.28 -3.42
C ARG A 188 13.23 -0.17 -4.76
N SER A 189 13.41 -1.48 -4.96
CA SER A 189 13.93 -2.08 -6.20
C SER A 189 12.82 -2.33 -7.21
N ASP A 190 11.57 -2.49 -6.74
CA ASP A 190 10.36 -2.56 -7.56
C ASP A 190 9.31 -1.61 -6.97
N PRO A 191 9.06 -0.43 -7.59
CA PRO A 191 8.18 0.58 -7.02
C PRO A 191 6.73 0.09 -6.85
N HIS A 192 6.30 -0.91 -7.62
CA HIS A 192 4.94 -1.45 -7.57
C HIS A 192 4.76 -2.59 -6.57
N ALA A 193 5.84 -3.04 -5.93
CA ALA A 193 5.81 -4.17 -5.00
C ALA A 193 5.81 -3.74 -3.53
N GLY A 194 4.97 -4.42 -2.75
CA GLY A 194 4.98 -4.40 -1.29
C GLY A 194 4.99 -5.82 -0.77
N ALA A 195 5.45 -6.02 0.47
CA ALA A 195 5.47 -7.34 1.09
C ALA A 195 5.00 -7.28 2.54
N VAL A 196 4.31 -8.36 2.93
CA VAL A 196 3.94 -8.68 4.31
C VAL A 196 4.60 -9.99 4.68
N ARG A 197 5.38 -10.00 5.75
CA ARG A 197 5.90 -11.22 6.36
C ARG A 197 5.27 -11.41 7.72
N LEU A 198 4.63 -12.56 7.93
CA LEU A 198 4.12 -12.99 9.22
C LEU A 198 4.96 -14.15 9.76
N ARG A 199 5.48 -13.99 10.97
CA ARG A 199 5.97 -15.10 11.78
C ARG A 199 4.98 -15.37 12.92
N LEU A 200 4.47 -16.59 12.98
CA LEU A 200 3.54 -17.07 13.99
C LEU A 200 4.22 -18.15 14.84
N THR A 201 4.29 -17.96 16.15
CA THR A 201 4.88 -18.93 17.09
C THR A 201 3.84 -19.32 18.14
N PRO A 202 3.16 -20.46 17.96
CA PRO A 202 2.09 -20.89 18.86
C PRO A 202 2.67 -21.52 20.13
N ARG A 203 1.96 -21.38 21.27
CA ARG A 203 2.22 -22.11 22.52
C ARG A 203 1.21 -23.23 22.75
N TRP A 204 0.64 -23.72 21.66
CA TRP A 204 -0.46 -24.66 21.58
C TRP A 204 -0.31 -25.47 20.29
N SER A 205 -0.99 -26.60 20.21
CA SER A 205 -1.04 -27.45 19.01
C SER A 205 -2.40 -27.36 18.34
N GLY A 206 -2.44 -27.34 17.02
CA GLY A 206 -3.68 -27.30 16.23
C GLY A 206 -3.54 -26.48 14.95
N GLU A 207 -4.67 -26.01 14.44
CA GLU A 207 -4.75 -25.25 13.18
C GLU A 207 -4.88 -23.74 13.43
N ALA A 208 -4.13 -22.97 12.64
CA ALA A 208 -4.32 -21.54 12.45
C ALA A 208 -4.72 -21.28 11.00
N HIS A 209 -5.66 -20.37 10.78
CA HIS A 209 -6.08 -19.98 9.44
C HIS A 209 -5.51 -18.62 9.10
N LEU A 210 -4.91 -18.53 7.91
CA LEU A 210 -4.31 -17.31 7.39
C LEU A 210 -5.09 -16.88 6.15
N SER A 211 -5.71 -15.71 6.23
CA SER A 211 -6.50 -15.17 5.12
C SER A 211 -5.77 -13.95 4.55
N PRO A 212 -5.03 -14.09 3.44
CA PRO A 212 -4.54 -12.93 2.70
C PRO A 212 -5.71 -12.27 1.96
N GLY A 213 -5.59 -11.00 1.62
CA GLY A 213 -6.61 -10.37 0.78
C GLY A 213 -6.38 -8.89 0.52
N LEU A 214 -7.30 -8.33 -0.26
CA LEU A 214 -7.43 -6.90 -0.45
C LEU A 214 -8.63 -6.41 0.36
N ASP A 215 -8.38 -5.55 1.34
CA ASP A 215 -9.48 -4.96 2.11
C ASP A 215 -9.96 -3.66 1.46
N TRP A 216 -11.12 -3.75 0.80
CA TRP A 216 -11.75 -2.62 0.12
C TRP A 216 -12.32 -1.55 1.05
N ARG A 217 -12.40 -1.80 2.35
CA ARG A 217 -12.71 -0.73 3.31
C ARG A 217 -11.66 0.37 3.26
N GLY A 218 -10.40 0.04 2.91
CA GLY A 218 -9.32 1.00 2.70
C GLY A 218 -9.40 1.78 1.38
N ALA A 219 -10.16 1.29 0.40
CA ALA A 219 -10.26 1.95 -0.91
C ALA A 219 -11.07 3.25 -0.81
N ARG A 220 -10.58 4.31 -1.45
CA ARG A 220 -11.27 5.61 -1.52
C ARG A 220 -11.20 6.15 -2.93
N ARG A 221 -12.37 6.58 -3.44
CA ARG A 221 -12.54 7.17 -4.79
C ARG A 221 -12.15 6.22 -5.91
N LEU A 222 -12.39 4.93 -5.68
CA LEU A 222 -12.25 3.85 -6.64
C LEU A 222 -13.59 3.12 -6.79
N THR A 223 -13.91 2.72 -8.00
CA THR A 223 -14.97 1.75 -8.29
C THR A 223 -14.32 0.42 -8.62
N ARG A 224 -14.69 -0.65 -7.91
CA ARG A 224 -14.29 -2.01 -8.24
C ARG A 224 -14.92 -2.41 -9.57
N THR A 225 -14.10 -2.88 -10.51
CA THR A 225 -14.55 -3.24 -11.87
C THR A 225 -14.50 -4.74 -12.14
N GLY A 226 -13.78 -5.51 -11.32
CA GLY A 226 -13.64 -6.95 -11.47
C GLY A 226 -12.69 -7.52 -10.43
N GLY A 227 -12.59 -8.85 -10.38
CA GLY A 227 -11.60 -9.53 -9.57
C GLY A 227 -11.73 -11.05 -9.58
N GLU A 228 -10.60 -11.71 -9.35
CA GLU A 228 -10.47 -13.15 -9.14
C GLU A 228 -9.93 -13.37 -7.72
N THR A 229 -10.74 -13.95 -6.84
CA THR A 229 -10.33 -14.26 -5.46
C THR A 229 -9.75 -15.66 -5.41
N GLY A 230 -8.44 -15.80 -5.15
CA GLY A 230 -7.86 -17.09 -4.75
C GLY A 230 -8.16 -17.41 -3.29
N GLY A 231 -8.30 -18.70 -2.98
CA GLY A 231 -8.80 -19.18 -1.68
C GLY A 231 -7.94 -18.83 -0.47
N ALA A 232 -8.44 -19.13 0.74
CA ALA A 232 -7.73 -18.92 2.01
C ALA A 232 -6.61 -19.96 2.22
N GLY A 233 -5.52 -19.58 2.91
CA GLY A 233 -4.42 -20.47 3.28
C GLY A 233 -4.61 -21.09 4.66
N THR A 234 -4.21 -22.35 4.84
CA THR A 234 -4.18 -23.03 6.15
C THR A 234 -2.74 -23.28 6.59
N ALA A 235 -2.46 -23.09 7.90
CA ALA A 235 -1.17 -23.39 8.51
C ALA A 235 -1.37 -24.32 9.74
N ARG A 236 -0.58 -25.39 9.83
CA ARG A 236 -0.60 -26.34 10.97
C ARG A 236 0.58 -26.10 11.91
N GLY A 237 0.30 -26.00 13.21
CA GLY A 237 1.21 -25.47 14.24
C GLY A 237 2.44 -26.32 14.63
N THR A 238 2.87 -27.31 13.84
CA THR A 238 4.03 -28.16 14.19
C THR A 238 4.94 -28.54 13.00
N GLU A 239 4.72 -28.01 11.80
CA GLU A 239 5.49 -28.41 10.60
C GLU A 239 6.17 -27.23 9.89
N THR A 240 7.39 -27.47 9.42
CA THR A 240 8.07 -26.64 8.42
C THR A 240 7.22 -26.62 7.16
N ALA A 241 6.61 -25.47 6.86
CA ALA A 241 5.95 -25.06 5.61
C ALA A 241 5.67 -26.18 4.59
N GLY A 242 4.43 -26.66 4.59
CA GLY A 242 3.84 -27.53 3.57
C GLY A 242 2.38 -27.18 3.32
N SER A 243 2.10 -25.92 2.95
CA SER A 243 0.77 -25.51 2.47
C SER A 243 0.79 -25.48 0.94
N THR A 244 -0.08 -26.27 0.31
CA THR A 244 -0.17 -26.49 -1.16
C THR A 244 -1.15 -25.55 -1.87
N GLY A 245 -1.44 -24.37 -1.31
CA GLY A 245 -2.32 -23.39 -1.94
C GLY A 245 -1.65 -22.04 -2.16
N THR A 246 -1.57 -21.58 -3.42
CA THR A 246 -1.36 -20.15 -3.71
C THR A 246 -2.66 -19.42 -3.34
N ALA A 247 -2.70 -18.85 -2.15
CA ALA A 247 -3.76 -17.93 -1.73
C ALA A 247 -3.45 -16.52 -2.22
N GLY A 248 -4.47 -15.71 -2.55
CA GLY A 248 -4.28 -14.36 -3.10
C GLY A 248 -5.14 -14.12 -4.33
N GLY A 249 -5.33 -12.86 -4.71
CA GLY A 249 -6.25 -12.49 -5.79
C GLY A 249 -5.80 -11.25 -6.53
N THR A 250 -6.33 -11.07 -7.74
CA THR A 250 -6.17 -9.84 -8.51
C THR A 250 -7.51 -9.15 -8.59
N GLU A 251 -7.52 -7.86 -8.32
CA GLU A 251 -8.73 -7.06 -8.39
C GLU A 251 -8.50 -5.77 -9.15
N THR A 252 -9.47 -5.41 -9.99
CA THR A 252 -9.36 -4.27 -10.89
C THR A 252 -10.27 -3.14 -10.45
N PHE A 253 -9.88 -1.91 -10.77
CA PHE A 253 -10.61 -0.70 -10.41
C PHE A 253 -10.55 0.37 -11.48
N ARG A 254 -11.45 1.35 -11.34
CA ARG A 254 -11.35 2.67 -11.97
C ARG A 254 -11.43 3.77 -10.93
N THR A 255 -10.67 4.84 -11.11
CA THR A 255 -10.78 6.05 -10.29
C THR A 255 -12.05 6.82 -10.66
N LEU A 256 -12.70 7.43 -9.67
CA LEU A 256 -13.90 8.24 -9.89
C LEU A 256 -13.54 9.52 -10.69
N GLY A 257 -14.27 9.77 -11.78
CA GLY A 257 -14.19 10.98 -12.61
C GLY A 257 -12.95 11.10 -13.50
N THR A 258 -11.83 10.44 -13.18
CA THR A 258 -10.64 10.37 -14.06
C THR A 258 -10.57 9.06 -14.87
N ASP A 259 -11.41 8.07 -14.55
CA ASP A 259 -11.53 6.77 -15.24
C ASP A 259 -10.22 5.98 -15.44
N THR A 260 -9.19 6.31 -14.66
CA THR A 260 -7.90 5.64 -14.69
C THR A 260 -8.07 4.20 -14.24
N ALA A 261 -7.76 3.26 -15.12
CA ALA A 261 -7.82 1.84 -14.83
C ALA A 261 -6.59 1.41 -14.03
N GLY A 262 -6.80 0.51 -13.08
CA GLY A 262 -5.72 -0.10 -12.31
C GLY A 262 -6.09 -1.49 -11.79
N ALA A 263 -5.08 -2.18 -11.26
CA ALA A 263 -5.25 -3.46 -10.62
C ALA A 263 -4.32 -3.55 -9.40
N VAL A 264 -4.76 -4.28 -8.38
CA VAL A 264 -3.91 -4.70 -7.26
C VAL A 264 -3.96 -6.22 -7.20
N ALA A 265 -2.80 -6.84 -7.06
CA ALA A 265 -2.67 -8.29 -6.94
C ALA A 265 -1.97 -8.65 -5.63
N THR A 266 -2.43 -9.72 -5.00
CA THR A 266 -1.80 -10.30 -3.81
C THR A 266 -1.50 -11.77 -4.06
N THR A 267 -0.42 -12.26 -3.47
CA THR A 267 -0.07 -13.67 -3.45
C THR A 267 0.56 -14.01 -2.11
N LEU A 268 0.07 -15.07 -1.48
CA LEU A 268 0.62 -15.65 -0.27
C LEU A 268 1.57 -16.76 -0.66
N ARG A 269 2.78 -16.68 -0.13
CA ARG A 269 3.80 -17.71 -0.25
C ARG A 269 4.11 -18.24 1.16
N PRO A 270 3.95 -19.54 1.42
CA PRO A 270 4.28 -20.13 2.72
C PRO A 270 5.78 -20.22 2.96
#